data_AF-A0A8I2YI00-F1
#
_entry.id   AF-A0A8I2YI00-F1
#
_cell.length_a   1.000
_cell.length_b   1.000
_cell.length_c   1.000
_cell.angle_alpha   90.00
_cell.angle_beta   90.00
_cell.angle_gamma   90.00
#
_symmetry.space_group_name_H-M   'P 1'
#
loop_
_entity.id
_entity.type
_entity.pdbx_description
1 polymer ?
#
loop_
_entity_poly.entity_id
_entity_poly.type
_entity_poly.pdbx_seq_one_letter_code
_entity_poly.pdbx_strand_id
1 'polypeptide(L)'
;MDVNIQKSGFFEIKGYPVILGEEGAGVVLKVSDGVRNLARGDNVFVPSICLTRGVRYACAEHVHLRRLFQATFGNKYGSFQEHCLVLAEIAAKIPPNLSYEEAASILIAFAPFAVATYAQRPQGIGLTPPFEEGGRDKYAGRPIVIFGGAASVGQQAIQLAKLSGFSPIITTASLHNEDLLLSLGATHILDRKLPNAALIKRVRELVVAPRGTSLTRCLSKTPSKAATPFWRPGVP
;
A
#
# COMPACT_ATOMS: atom_id res chain seq x y z
N MET A 1 10.29 5.71 -11.57
CA MET A 1 9.27 4.89 -12.26
C MET A 1 9.99 3.72 -12.92
N ASP A 2 9.61 2.49 -12.58
CA ASP A 2 10.33 1.26 -12.96
C ASP A 2 10.28 1.01 -14.48
N VAL A 3 11.35 0.48 -15.08
CA VAL A 3 11.37 0.05 -16.50
C VAL A 3 10.29 -0.99 -16.81
N ASN A 4 9.95 -1.83 -15.82
CA ASN A 4 8.91 -2.83 -15.94
C ASN A 4 7.51 -2.21 -15.99
N ILE A 5 7.34 -1.07 -15.33
CA ILE A 5 6.09 -0.34 -15.31
C ILE A 5 5.78 0.24 -16.71
N GLN A 6 6.79 0.81 -17.39
CA GLN A 6 6.63 1.27 -18.78
C GLN A 6 6.35 0.11 -19.76
N LYS A 7 7.02 -1.04 -19.58
CA LYS A 7 6.79 -2.23 -20.40
C LYS A 7 5.41 -2.86 -20.21
N SER A 8 4.86 -2.77 -19.00
CA SER A 8 3.54 -3.34 -18.67
C SER A 8 2.37 -2.52 -19.21
N GLY A 9 2.60 -1.27 -19.61
CA GLY A 9 1.52 -0.35 -20.02
C GLY A 9 0.58 0.05 -18.87
N PHE A 10 0.93 -0.27 -17.62
CA PHE A 10 0.11 0.07 -16.43
C PHE A 10 -0.11 1.58 -16.30
N PHE A 11 0.92 2.36 -16.64
CA PHE A 11 0.82 3.80 -16.84
C PHE A 11 0.94 4.12 -18.32
N GLU A 12 -0.21 4.30 -18.96
CA GLU A 12 -0.26 4.63 -20.38
C GLU A 12 -0.04 6.15 -20.54
N ILE A 13 1.19 6.55 -20.86
CA ILE A 13 1.48 7.91 -21.33
C ILE A 13 1.12 7.95 -22.82
N LYS A 14 -0.05 8.52 -23.14
CA LYS A 14 -0.60 8.57 -24.51
C LYS A 14 0.11 9.57 -25.42
N GLY A 15 0.93 10.46 -24.86
CA GLY A 15 1.70 11.44 -25.62
C GLY A 15 2.48 12.38 -24.70
N TYR A 16 3.53 12.98 -25.24
CA TYR A 16 4.31 14.05 -24.59
C TYR A 16 3.99 15.41 -25.24
N PRO A 17 4.11 16.54 -24.51
CA PRO A 17 4.50 16.64 -23.10
C PRO A 17 3.41 16.20 -22.12
N VAL A 18 3.82 15.65 -20.97
CA VAL A 18 2.91 15.13 -19.94
C VAL A 18 3.26 15.69 -18.55
N ILE A 19 2.25 16.13 -17.80
CA ILE A 19 2.37 16.48 -16.37
C ILE A 19 2.19 15.21 -15.53
N LEU A 20 3.18 14.91 -14.70
CA LEU A 20 3.22 13.75 -13.81
C LEU A 20 2.56 14.05 -12.45
N GLY A 21 2.61 13.08 -11.55
CA GLY A 21 2.05 13.16 -10.20
C GLY A 21 0.83 12.25 -10.07
N GLU A 22 0.86 11.37 -9.07
CA GLU A 22 -0.15 10.33 -8.83
C GLU A 22 -0.92 10.53 -7.53
N GLU A 23 -0.45 11.42 -6.68
CA GLU A 23 -1.10 11.81 -5.43
C GLU A 23 -0.75 13.25 -5.08
N GLY A 24 -1.63 13.89 -4.32
CA GLY A 24 -1.42 15.25 -3.84
C GLY A 24 -2.41 15.59 -2.73
N ALA A 25 -2.22 16.76 -2.13
CA ALA A 25 -3.10 17.28 -1.12
C ALA A 25 -3.26 18.80 -1.34
N GLY A 26 -4.45 19.33 -1.11
CA GLY A 26 -4.74 20.74 -1.35
C GLY A 26 -6.16 21.12 -1.00
N VAL A 27 -6.58 22.28 -1.48
CA VAL A 27 -7.92 22.85 -1.21
C VAL A 27 -8.81 22.75 -2.45
N VAL A 28 -10.07 22.39 -2.25
CA VAL A 28 -11.06 22.37 -3.33
C VAL A 28 -11.38 23.80 -3.76
N LEU A 29 -11.06 24.16 -5.00
CA LEU A 29 -11.38 25.49 -5.55
C LEU A 29 -12.78 25.56 -6.16
N LYS A 30 -13.22 24.47 -6.79
CA LYS A 30 -14.52 24.37 -7.45
C LYS A 30 -14.98 22.91 -7.53
N VAL A 31 -16.29 22.71 -7.45
CA VAL A 31 -16.93 21.41 -7.66
C VAL A 31 -17.93 21.49 -8.81
N SER A 32 -18.19 20.36 -9.48
CA SER A 32 -19.22 20.24 -10.51
C SER A 32 -20.60 20.02 -9.87
N ASP A 33 -21.69 20.34 -10.58
CA ASP A 33 -23.07 20.32 -10.06
C ASP A 33 -23.53 18.95 -9.50
N GLY A 34 -22.90 17.86 -9.96
CA GLY A 34 -23.18 16.50 -9.50
C GLY A 34 -22.47 16.08 -8.21
N VAL A 35 -21.48 16.85 -7.74
CA VAL A 35 -20.66 16.50 -6.57
C VAL A 35 -21.42 16.88 -5.30
N ARG A 36 -21.56 15.93 -4.38
CA ARG A 36 -22.30 16.11 -3.11
C ARG A 36 -21.46 15.95 -1.86
N ASN A 37 -20.31 15.27 -1.96
CA ASN A 37 -19.45 14.93 -0.83
C ASN A 37 -18.33 15.95 -0.58
N LEU A 38 -18.13 16.92 -1.48
CA LEU A 38 -17.10 17.95 -1.39
C LEU A 38 -17.68 19.33 -1.72
N ALA A 39 -17.10 20.36 -1.12
CA ALA A 39 -17.41 21.77 -1.36
C ALA A 39 -16.13 22.60 -1.50
N ARG A 40 -16.26 23.79 -2.09
CA ARG A 40 -15.16 24.75 -2.15
C ARG A 40 -14.64 25.05 -0.73
N GLY A 41 -13.33 25.04 -0.56
CA GLY A 41 -12.67 25.26 0.73
C GLY A 41 -12.41 23.99 1.53
N ASP A 42 -12.93 22.83 1.13
CA ASP A 42 -12.55 21.56 1.76
C ASP A 42 -11.06 21.26 1.50
N ASN A 43 -10.34 20.90 2.56
CA ASN A 43 -8.98 20.36 2.45
C ASN A 43 -9.08 18.88 2.10
N VAL A 44 -8.46 18.46 1.00
CA VAL A 44 -8.58 17.10 0.45
C VAL A 44 -7.23 16.53 0.09
N PHE A 45 -7.05 15.25 0.32
CA PHE A 45 -6.00 14.47 -0.31
C PHE A 45 -6.61 13.67 -1.46
N VAL A 46 -5.82 13.47 -2.50
CA VAL A 46 -6.31 12.95 -3.78
C VAL A 46 -5.34 11.90 -4.32
N PRO A 47 -5.82 10.69 -4.66
CA PRO A 47 -5.20 9.90 -5.71
C PRO A 47 -5.42 10.64 -7.03
N SER A 48 -4.34 11.09 -7.67
CA SER A 48 -4.35 11.40 -9.11
C SER A 48 -4.24 10.12 -9.97
N ILE A 49 -3.98 8.97 -9.36
CA ILE A 49 -4.16 7.69 -10.03
C ILE A 49 -5.67 7.42 -10.14
N CYS A 50 -6.15 7.19 -11.37
CA CYS A 50 -7.52 6.83 -11.79
C CYS A 50 -8.45 8.02 -12.21
N LEU A 51 -9.07 8.15 -13.40
CA LEU A 51 -9.31 7.29 -14.59
C LEU A 51 -9.75 8.14 -15.79
N THR A 52 -9.35 7.75 -17.01
CA THR A 52 -10.17 8.04 -18.20
C THR A 52 -11.38 7.10 -18.24
N ARG A 53 -12.54 7.66 -18.59
CA ARG A 53 -13.83 6.99 -18.92
C ARG A 53 -13.76 5.45 -19.00
N GLY A 54 -14.29 4.76 -17.99
CA GLY A 54 -14.64 3.33 -18.12
C GLY A 54 -14.26 2.39 -16.99
N VAL A 55 -13.61 2.86 -15.91
CA VAL A 55 -13.34 1.99 -14.75
C VAL A 55 -14.34 2.28 -13.66
N ARG A 56 -15.16 1.28 -13.35
CA ARG A 56 -15.98 1.23 -12.15
C ARG A 56 -15.04 0.88 -10.99
N TYR A 57 -15.07 1.66 -9.92
CA TYR A 57 -14.45 1.26 -8.66
C TYR A 57 -15.21 0.07 -8.09
N ALA A 58 -14.45 -0.95 -7.68
CA ALA A 58 -14.96 -2.04 -6.87
C ALA A 58 -14.94 -1.60 -5.40
N CYS A 59 -15.89 -0.74 -5.02
CA CYS A 59 -16.40 -0.71 -3.66
C CYS A 59 -17.74 -1.45 -3.71
N ALA A 60 -17.81 -2.55 -2.97
CA ALA A 60 -18.92 -3.51 -2.92
C ALA A 60 -19.10 -4.40 -4.18
N GLU A 61 -18.93 -5.71 -3.95
CA GLU A 61 -19.56 -6.84 -4.63
C GLU A 61 -19.60 -6.85 -6.17
N HIS A 62 -18.80 -7.76 -6.75
CA HIS A 62 -18.93 -8.29 -8.12
C HIS A 62 -18.67 -7.35 -9.32
N VAL A 63 -17.40 -7.20 -9.74
CA VAL A 63 -17.09 -7.00 -11.17
C VAL A 63 -15.75 -7.66 -11.56
N HIS A 64 -15.77 -8.40 -12.67
CA HIS A 64 -14.63 -9.07 -13.30
C HIS A 64 -13.45 -8.12 -13.59
N LEU A 65 -12.33 -8.36 -12.92
CA LEU A 65 -11.17 -7.46 -12.82
C LEU A 65 -10.16 -7.51 -14.01
N ARG A 66 -10.57 -7.85 -15.25
CA ARG A 66 -9.62 -7.97 -16.38
C ARG A 66 -9.13 -6.63 -16.97
N ARG A 67 -9.59 -5.47 -16.48
CA ARG A 67 -9.22 -4.13 -17.01
C ARG A 67 -9.10 -3.03 -15.93
N LEU A 68 -8.82 -3.38 -14.67
CA LEU A 68 -8.64 -2.34 -13.64
C LEU A 68 -7.21 -1.80 -13.63
N PHE A 69 -7.14 -0.49 -13.46
CA PHE A 69 -5.93 0.34 -13.39
C PHE A 69 -5.22 0.59 -14.73
N GLN A 70 -5.93 1.21 -15.67
CA GLN A 70 -5.24 2.07 -16.64
C GLN A 70 -5.20 3.50 -16.07
N ALA A 71 -4.07 3.87 -15.47
CA ALA A 71 -3.77 5.25 -15.17
C ALA A 71 -3.40 5.94 -16.49
N THR A 72 -4.36 6.66 -17.09
CA THR A 72 -4.03 7.53 -18.22
C THR A 72 -3.53 8.84 -17.65
N PHE A 73 -2.25 9.13 -17.87
CA PHE A 73 -1.71 10.44 -17.58
C PHE A 73 -2.28 11.45 -18.57
N GLY A 74 -2.84 12.53 -18.05
CA GLY A 74 -3.27 13.68 -18.84
C GLY A 74 -2.93 14.96 -18.09
N ASN A 75 -2.55 16.00 -18.82
CA ASN A 75 -2.06 17.25 -18.22
C ASN A 75 -3.06 17.91 -17.27
N LYS A 76 -4.35 17.57 -17.38
CA LYS A 76 -5.38 18.10 -16.47
C LYS A 76 -5.46 17.36 -15.12
N TYR A 77 -4.83 16.20 -14.99
CA TYR A 77 -5.01 15.31 -13.83
C TYR A 77 -3.76 15.22 -12.95
N GLY A 78 -2.55 15.26 -13.53
CA GLY A 78 -1.31 15.09 -12.77
C GLY A 78 -1.17 16.10 -11.64
N SER A 79 -0.66 15.69 -10.48
CA SER A 79 -0.57 16.54 -9.28
C SER A 79 0.69 17.42 -9.21
N PHE A 80 1.66 17.27 -10.12
CA PHE A 80 2.85 18.14 -10.18
C PHE A 80 2.58 19.46 -10.91
N GLN A 81 1.51 20.14 -10.49
CA GLN A 81 1.07 21.46 -10.94
C GLN A 81 0.23 22.10 -9.83
N GLU A 82 0.02 23.41 -9.90
CA GLU A 82 -0.74 24.15 -8.88
C GLU A 82 -2.23 23.79 -8.86
N HIS A 83 -2.76 23.33 -10.00
CA HIS A 83 -4.18 23.04 -10.17
C HIS A 83 -4.40 21.77 -10.98
N CYS A 84 -5.09 20.78 -10.43
CA CYS A 84 -5.48 19.58 -11.17
C CYS A 84 -6.97 19.24 -10.98
N LEU A 85 -7.50 18.48 -11.91
CA LEU A 85 -8.83 17.88 -11.82
C LEU A 85 -8.73 16.53 -11.13
N VAL A 86 -9.68 16.27 -10.24
CA VAL A 86 -9.78 15.00 -9.50
C VAL A 86 -11.22 14.51 -9.52
N LEU A 87 -11.39 13.20 -9.44
CA LEU A 87 -12.72 12.62 -9.26
C LEU A 87 -13.14 12.80 -7.80
N ALA A 88 -14.29 13.43 -7.57
CA ALA A 88 -14.80 13.64 -6.22
C ALA A 88 -15.05 12.34 -5.46
N GLU A 89 -15.29 11.23 -6.17
CA GLU A 89 -15.52 9.89 -5.61
C GLU A 89 -14.29 9.30 -4.90
N ILE A 90 -13.08 9.76 -5.24
CA ILE A 90 -11.82 9.23 -4.69
C ILE A 90 -11.03 10.26 -3.89
N ALA A 91 -11.48 11.51 -3.90
CA ALA A 91 -10.94 12.54 -3.05
C ALA A 91 -11.51 12.38 -1.64
N ALA A 92 -10.66 12.45 -0.63
CA ALA A 92 -11.05 12.32 0.75
C ALA A 92 -10.60 13.55 1.55
N LYS A 93 -11.46 13.99 2.48
CA LYS A 93 -11.19 15.16 3.33
C LYS A 93 -10.02 14.86 4.26
N ILE A 94 -9.11 15.83 4.38
CA ILE A 94 -7.98 15.76 5.30
C ILE A 94 -8.51 16.09 6.70
N PRO A 95 -8.32 15.19 7.68
CA PRO A 95 -8.60 15.49 9.08
C PRO A 95 -7.85 16.75 9.55
N PRO A 96 -8.42 17.56 10.46
CA PRO A 96 -7.82 18.81 10.89
C PRO A 96 -6.46 18.64 11.61
N ASN A 97 -6.15 17.42 12.06
CA ASN A 97 -4.91 17.06 12.73
C ASN A 97 -3.80 16.54 11.79
N LEU A 98 -4.00 16.57 10.47
CA LEU A 98 -3.01 16.17 9.48
C LEU A 98 -2.63 17.34 8.58
N SER A 99 -1.33 17.51 8.36
CA SER A 99 -0.82 18.48 7.39
C SER A 99 -1.04 18.00 5.96
N TYR A 100 -0.88 18.90 4.98
CA TYR A 100 -0.93 18.53 3.57
C TYR A 100 0.19 17.56 3.18
N GLU A 101 1.39 17.77 3.72
CA GLU A 101 2.56 16.93 3.47
C GLU A 101 2.36 15.51 3.99
N GLU A 102 1.79 15.37 5.19
CA GLU A 102 1.42 14.08 5.77
C GLU A 102 0.36 13.40 4.91
N ALA A 103 -0.72 14.10 4.57
CA ALA A 103 -1.83 13.55 3.80
C ALA A 103 -1.41 13.12 2.38
N ALA A 104 -0.59 13.92 1.71
CA ALA A 104 -0.09 13.64 0.36
C ALA A 104 0.81 12.39 0.30
N SER A 105 1.41 11.98 1.42
CA SER A 105 2.38 10.88 1.47
C SER A 105 1.75 9.51 1.82
N ILE A 106 0.49 9.50 2.24
CA ILE A 106 -0.14 8.28 2.81
C ILE A 106 -0.52 7.30 1.71
N LEU A 107 -1.12 7.76 0.61
CA LEU A 107 -1.94 6.90 -0.21
C LEU A 107 -1.13 5.89 -1.04
N ILE A 108 -0.11 6.32 -1.78
CA ILE A 108 0.70 5.43 -2.60
C ILE A 108 1.54 4.48 -1.75
N ALA A 109 1.82 4.86 -0.50
CA ALA A 109 2.54 4.03 0.45
C ALA A 109 1.63 2.99 1.12
N PHE A 110 0.40 3.39 1.44
CA PHE A 110 -0.59 2.59 2.14
C PHE A 110 -1.27 1.56 1.22
N ALA A 111 -1.74 2.00 0.05
CA ALA A 111 -2.58 1.19 -0.83
C ALA A 111 -1.93 -0.13 -1.27
N PRO A 112 -0.64 -0.19 -1.66
CA PRO A 112 -0.02 -1.45 -2.08
C PRO A 112 -0.04 -2.53 -1.00
N PHE A 113 0.27 -2.15 0.25
CA PHE A 113 0.27 -3.11 1.36
C PHE A 113 -1.16 -3.49 1.77
N ALA A 114 -2.06 -2.50 1.83
CA ALA A 114 -3.46 -2.74 2.18
C ALA A 114 -4.13 -3.68 1.16
N VAL A 115 -3.94 -3.44 -0.14
CA VAL A 115 -4.49 -4.31 -1.20
C VAL A 115 -3.85 -5.70 -1.14
N ALA A 116 -2.51 -5.79 -1.09
CA ALA A 116 -1.84 -7.09 -1.07
C ALA A 116 -2.26 -7.97 0.13
N THR A 117 -2.54 -7.34 1.27
CA THR A 117 -2.83 -8.04 2.52
C THR A 117 -4.32 -8.30 2.70
N TYR A 118 -5.16 -7.29 2.49
CA TYR A 118 -6.57 -7.31 2.90
C TYR A 118 -7.55 -7.54 1.74
N ALA A 119 -7.17 -7.26 0.49
CA ALA A 119 -8.06 -7.58 -0.64
C ALA A 119 -8.31 -9.09 -0.71
N GLN A 120 -9.50 -9.47 -1.15
CA GLN A 120 -9.87 -10.87 -1.32
C GLN A 120 -8.98 -11.57 -2.36
N ARG A 121 -8.92 -12.90 -2.29
CA ARG A 121 -8.22 -13.70 -3.29
C ARG A 121 -8.95 -13.62 -4.64
N PRO A 122 -8.24 -13.57 -5.78
CA PRO A 122 -6.79 -13.71 -5.94
C PRO A 122 -5.98 -12.40 -5.85
N GLN A 123 -6.59 -11.26 -5.57
CA GLN A 123 -5.95 -9.94 -5.61
C GLN A 123 -5.04 -9.68 -4.41
N GLY A 124 -5.48 -10.10 -3.23
CA GLY A 124 -4.70 -10.09 -2.00
C GLY A 124 -4.79 -11.44 -1.28
N ILE A 125 -4.43 -11.44 0.00
CA ILE A 125 -4.39 -12.65 0.83
C ILE A 125 -5.74 -12.92 1.51
N GLY A 126 -6.62 -11.91 1.60
CA GLY A 126 -7.95 -11.99 2.22
C GLY A 126 -7.93 -11.86 3.74
N LEU A 127 -6.96 -11.11 4.29
CA LEU A 127 -6.98 -10.77 5.71
C LEU A 127 -8.03 -9.70 5.99
N THR A 128 -8.58 -9.68 7.20
CA THR A 128 -9.48 -8.62 7.66
C THR A 128 -8.65 -7.38 8.00
N PRO A 129 -8.93 -6.22 7.40
CA PRO A 129 -8.20 -5.00 7.68
C PRO A 129 -8.49 -4.46 9.08
N PRO A 130 -7.53 -3.76 9.72
CA PRO A 130 -7.70 -3.27 11.09
C PRO A 130 -8.71 -2.12 11.23
N PHE A 131 -9.16 -1.56 10.11
CA PHE A 131 -10.18 -0.51 10.02
C PHE A 131 -11.59 -1.05 9.73
N GLU A 132 -11.76 -2.38 9.63
CA GLU A 132 -13.07 -3.04 9.65
C GLU A 132 -13.37 -3.61 11.03
N GLU A 133 -14.66 -3.86 11.29
CA GLU A 133 -15.14 -4.46 12.53
C GLU A 133 -14.47 -5.81 12.79
N GLY A 134 -13.91 -5.97 14.00
CA GLY A 134 -13.21 -7.20 14.39
C GLY A 134 -11.87 -7.44 13.68
N GLY A 135 -11.34 -6.49 12.92
CA GLY A 135 -10.04 -6.60 12.25
C GLY A 135 -8.85 -6.15 13.11
N ARG A 136 -9.07 -5.24 14.06
CA ARG A 136 -8.03 -4.76 14.97
C ARG A 136 -7.59 -5.88 15.91
N ASP A 137 -6.28 -6.01 16.10
CA ASP A 137 -5.66 -7.04 16.96
C ASP A 137 -5.97 -8.51 16.61
N LYS A 138 -6.66 -8.77 15.48
CA LYS A 138 -7.14 -10.09 15.05
C LYS A 138 -6.03 -11.14 14.87
N TYR A 139 -4.81 -10.68 14.58
CA TYR A 139 -3.66 -11.54 14.33
C TYR A 139 -2.64 -11.55 15.49
N ALA A 140 -3.10 -11.23 16.71
CA ALA A 140 -2.34 -11.38 17.94
C ALA A 140 -1.56 -12.70 18.00
N GLY A 141 -0.28 -12.61 18.35
CA GLY A 141 0.63 -13.75 18.48
C GLY A 141 1.05 -14.40 17.14
N ARG A 142 0.63 -13.85 16.00
CA ARG A 142 1.09 -14.31 14.68
C ARG A 142 2.28 -13.46 14.24
N PRO A 143 3.43 -14.07 13.91
CA PRO A 143 4.53 -13.36 13.27
C PRO A 143 4.19 -12.80 11.89
N ILE A 144 4.83 -11.70 11.51
CA ILE A 144 4.87 -11.18 10.14
C ILE A 144 6.29 -10.73 9.78
N VAL A 145 6.66 -10.91 8.52
CA VAL A 145 7.97 -10.51 7.98
C VAL A 145 7.79 -9.47 6.87
N ILE A 146 8.32 -8.28 7.06
CA ILE A 146 8.23 -7.16 6.12
C ILE A 146 9.62 -6.85 5.58
N PHE A 147 9.86 -7.05 4.27
CA PHE A 147 11.14 -6.70 3.68
C PHE A 147 11.19 -5.20 3.34
N GLY A 148 12.29 -4.53 3.72
CA GLY A 148 12.50 -3.12 3.40
C GLY A 148 11.67 -2.16 4.28
N GLY A 149 11.60 -2.40 5.59
CA GLY A 149 10.77 -1.62 6.52
C GLY A 149 11.05 -0.12 6.51
N ALA A 150 12.28 0.31 6.20
CA ALA A 150 12.66 1.72 6.14
C ALA A 150 12.09 2.47 4.92
N ALA A 151 11.62 1.78 3.88
CA ALA A 151 10.98 2.42 2.73
C ALA A 151 9.56 2.86 3.08
N SER A 152 9.02 3.87 2.38
CA SER A 152 7.68 4.44 2.66
C SER A 152 6.56 3.37 2.78
N VAL A 153 6.46 2.45 1.81
CA VAL A 153 5.51 1.31 1.88
C VAL A 153 5.78 0.39 3.08
N GLY A 154 7.05 0.16 3.40
CA GLY A 154 7.48 -0.68 4.53
C GLY A 154 7.09 -0.07 5.89
N GLN A 155 7.21 1.24 6.03
CA GLN A 155 6.81 1.96 7.25
C GLN A 155 5.29 1.85 7.46
N GLN A 156 4.49 2.06 6.40
CA GLN A 156 3.03 1.88 6.48
C GLN A 156 2.65 0.42 6.75
N ALA A 157 3.37 -0.53 6.16
CA ALA A 157 3.17 -1.96 6.41
C ALA A 157 3.40 -2.34 7.89
N ILE A 158 4.43 -1.78 8.52
CA ILE A 158 4.73 -2.01 9.95
C ILE A 158 3.59 -1.49 10.82
N GLN A 159 3.11 -0.28 10.55
CA GLN A 159 2.01 0.33 11.32
C GLN A 159 0.70 -0.45 11.13
N LEU A 160 0.37 -0.86 9.90
CA LEU A 160 -0.79 -1.69 9.62
C LEU A 160 -0.69 -3.07 10.30
N ALA A 161 0.49 -3.69 10.26
CA ALA A 161 0.73 -4.95 10.95
C ALA A 161 0.53 -4.82 12.47
N LYS A 162 1.02 -3.73 13.08
CA LYS A 162 0.81 -3.42 14.49
C LYS A 162 -0.66 -3.25 14.82
N LEU A 163 -1.41 -2.49 14.02
CA LEU A 163 -2.86 -2.29 14.21
C LEU A 163 -3.66 -3.60 14.04
N SER A 164 -3.21 -4.50 13.16
CA SER A 164 -3.81 -5.82 13.01
C SER A 164 -3.37 -6.84 14.08
N GLY A 165 -2.49 -6.45 15.02
CA GLY A 165 -2.05 -7.25 16.15
C GLY A 165 -0.89 -8.21 15.90
N PHE A 166 -0.25 -8.17 14.74
CA PHE A 166 0.86 -9.10 14.47
C PHE A 166 1.98 -8.92 15.50
N SER A 167 2.51 -10.04 15.99
CA SER A 167 3.68 -10.07 16.86
C SER A 167 4.31 -11.47 16.81
N PRO A 168 5.62 -11.59 16.57
CA PRO A 168 6.57 -10.51 16.30
C PRO A 168 6.42 -9.89 14.89
N ILE A 169 6.64 -8.58 14.79
CA ILE A 169 6.81 -7.85 13.52
C ILE A 169 8.31 -7.79 13.20
N ILE A 170 8.75 -8.58 12.23
CA ILE A 170 10.16 -8.71 11.83
C ILE A 170 10.35 -7.93 10.52
N THR A 171 11.36 -7.08 10.44
CA THR A 171 11.64 -6.32 9.21
C THR A 171 13.11 -6.31 8.83
N THR A 172 13.40 -6.16 7.54
CA THR A 172 14.76 -5.91 7.05
C THR A 172 14.97 -4.43 6.75
N ALA A 173 16.07 -3.86 7.23
CA ALA A 173 16.45 -2.47 6.97
C ALA A 173 17.95 -2.24 7.20
N SER A 174 18.44 -1.04 6.90
CA SER A 174 19.74 -0.61 7.43
C SER A 174 19.58 -0.18 8.90
N LEU A 175 20.49 -0.63 9.76
CA LEU A 175 20.38 -0.47 11.23
C LEU A 175 20.33 0.99 11.72
N HIS A 176 20.79 1.97 10.94
CA HIS A 176 20.60 3.38 11.31
C HIS A 176 19.12 3.83 11.36
N ASN A 177 18.18 3.02 10.86
CA ASN A 177 16.73 3.28 10.97
C ASN A 177 16.09 2.52 12.13
N GLU A 178 16.85 1.85 12.98
CA GLU A 178 16.31 0.96 14.01
C GLU A 178 15.33 1.68 14.94
N ASP A 179 15.72 2.83 15.49
CA ASP A 179 14.85 3.62 16.39
C ASP A 179 13.52 4.02 15.73
N LEU A 180 13.57 4.45 14.47
CA LEU A 180 12.38 4.77 13.68
C LEU A 180 11.48 3.54 13.49
N LEU A 181 12.06 2.39 13.17
CA LEU A 181 11.27 1.18 12.89
C LEU A 181 10.65 0.61 14.18
N LEU A 182 11.38 0.68 15.29
CA LEU A 182 10.85 0.34 16.61
C LEU A 182 9.69 1.27 17.00
N SER A 183 9.83 2.59 16.78
CA SER A 183 8.77 3.54 17.10
C SER A 183 7.50 3.30 16.27
N LEU A 184 7.65 2.86 15.01
CA LEU A 184 6.54 2.49 14.13
C LEU A 184 5.86 1.17 14.52
N GLY A 185 6.53 0.30 15.28
CA GLY A 185 5.98 -0.97 15.76
C GLY A 185 6.73 -2.23 15.37
N ALA A 186 7.86 -2.13 14.67
CA ALA A 186 8.70 -3.30 14.46
C ALA A 186 9.17 -3.84 15.81
N THR A 187 9.27 -5.16 15.91
CA THR A 187 9.80 -5.84 17.12
C THR A 187 11.23 -6.31 16.92
N HIS A 188 11.60 -6.60 15.67
CA HIS A 188 12.92 -7.11 15.31
C HIS A 188 13.35 -6.50 13.97
N ILE A 189 14.54 -5.91 13.95
CA ILE A 189 15.15 -5.35 12.73
C ILE A 189 16.34 -6.23 12.36
N LEU A 190 16.35 -6.70 11.12
CA LEU A 190 17.44 -7.50 10.56
C LEU A 190 18.22 -6.64 9.56
N ASP A 191 19.56 -6.59 9.68
CA ASP A 191 20.38 -5.83 8.73
C ASP A 191 20.21 -6.41 7.33
N ARG A 192 19.75 -5.57 6.40
CA ARG A 192 19.60 -5.91 4.98
C ARG A 192 20.91 -6.31 4.30
N LYS A 193 22.07 -6.02 4.90
CA LYS A 193 23.39 -6.41 4.39
C LYS A 193 23.74 -7.87 4.69
N LEU A 194 22.99 -8.55 5.56
CA LEU A 194 23.21 -9.96 5.85
C LEU A 194 23.01 -10.82 4.59
N PRO A 195 23.83 -11.88 4.39
CA PRO A 195 23.57 -12.87 3.36
C PRO A 195 22.18 -13.49 3.51
N ASN A 196 21.53 -13.84 2.40
CA ASN A 196 20.18 -14.42 2.40
C ASN A 196 20.06 -15.65 3.32
N ALA A 197 21.09 -16.52 3.37
CA ALA A 197 21.11 -17.68 4.25
C ALA A 197 21.04 -17.29 5.74
N ALA A 198 21.74 -16.22 6.13
CA ALA A 198 21.71 -15.69 7.49
C ALA A 198 20.36 -15.04 7.82
N LEU A 199 19.78 -14.27 6.90
CA LEU A 199 18.44 -13.69 7.06
C LEU A 199 17.38 -14.77 7.26
N ILE A 200 17.38 -15.81 6.42
CA ILE A 200 16.43 -16.93 6.52
C ILE A 200 16.59 -17.66 7.86
N LYS A 201 17.83 -17.94 8.27
CA LYS A 201 18.11 -18.57 9.56
C LYS A 201 17.54 -17.72 10.70
N ARG A 202 17.80 -16.41 10.71
CA ARG A 202 17.35 -15.51 11.76
C ARG A 202 15.83 -15.37 11.81
N VAL A 203 15.17 -15.26 10.66
CA VAL A 203 13.70 -15.25 10.59
C VAL A 203 13.12 -16.54 11.16
N ARG A 204 13.69 -17.71 10.84
CA ARG A 204 13.23 -18.99 11.38
C ARG A 204 13.36 -19.04 12.91
N GLU A 205 14.48 -18.58 13.47
CA GLU A 205 14.66 -18.51 14.93
C GLU A 205 13.58 -17.64 15.61
N LEU A 206 13.19 -16.53 14.98
CA LEU A 206 12.22 -15.58 15.54
C LEU A 206 10.75 -15.98 15.36
N VAL A 207 10.44 -16.87 14.41
CA VAL A 207 9.07 -17.28 14.06
C VAL A 207 8.59 -18.51 14.84
N VAL A 208 9.47 -19.22 15.56
CA VAL A 208 9.22 -20.55 16.16
C VAL A 208 8.37 -20.54 17.46
N ALA A 209 7.55 -19.52 17.72
CA ALA A 209 6.55 -19.54 18.79
C ALA A 209 5.20 -18.98 18.32
N PRO A 210 4.04 -19.61 18.62
CA PRO A 210 3.59 -21.00 18.50
C PRO A 210 2.93 -21.30 17.13
N ARG A 211 2.66 -22.60 16.86
CA ARG A 211 2.18 -23.17 15.58
C ARG A 211 0.93 -22.48 14.98
N GLY A 212 1.04 -22.01 13.73
CA GLY A 212 -0.11 -21.55 12.92
C GLY A 212 0.13 -20.39 11.94
N THR A 213 1.35 -19.90 11.78
CA THR A 213 1.63 -18.61 11.12
C THR A 213 1.66 -18.68 9.60
N SER A 214 0.85 -17.83 8.96
CA SER A 214 0.96 -17.52 7.53
C SER A 214 2.10 -16.53 7.27
N LEU A 215 3.13 -16.95 6.52
CA LEU A 215 4.21 -16.09 6.05
C LEU A 215 3.73 -15.24 4.86
N THR A 216 3.47 -13.96 5.09
CA THR A 216 3.21 -13.00 4.01
C THR A 216 4.54 -12.35 3.59
N ARG A 217 5.02 -12.67 2.38
CA ARG A 217 6.21 -12.06 1.77
C ARG A 217 5.80 -10.79 1.04
N CYS A 218 5.99 -9.62 1.65
CA CYS A 218 5.85 -8.34 0.96
C CYS A 218 7.19 -7.86 0.41
N LEU A 219 7.27 -7.77 -0.92
CA LEU A 219 8.23 -7.04 -1.76
C LEU A 219 9.70 -7.53 -1.74
N SER A 220 10.12 -8.18 -2.83
CA SER A 220 11.53 -8.29 -3.23
C SER A 220 11.73 -7.69 -4.64
N LYS A 221 12.86 -7.01 -4.85
CA LYS A 221 13.29 -6.39 -6.14
C LYS A 221 13.57 -7.37 -7.30
N THR A 222 13.14 -8.63 -7.20
CA THR A 222 13.40 -9.65 -8.22
C THR A 222 12.10 -10.11 -8.87
N PRO A 223 11.97 -9.99 -10.20
CA PRO A 223 10.87 -10.60 -10.93
C PRO A 223 11.16 -12.10 -11.06
N SER A 224 10.87 -12.89 -10.03
CA SER A 224 10.85 -14.34 -10.16
C SER A 224 9.41 -14.81 -10.34
N LYS A 225 9.11 -15.32 -11.53
CA LYS A 225 7.92 -16.10 -11.85
C LYS A 225 7.65 -17.12 -10.72
N ALA A 226 6.38 -17.27 -10.37
CA ALA A 226 5.84 -18.13 -9.32
C ALA A 226 5.98 -17.61 -7.88
N ALA A 227 4.94 -16.95 -7.39
CA ALA A 227 4.57 -17.01 -5.98
C ALA A 227 4.09 -18.43 -5.67
N THR A 228 5.02 -19.36 -5.44
CA THR A 228 4.70 -20.62 -4.80
C THR A 228 4.49 -20.37 -3.31
N PRO A 229 3.37 -20.83 -2.71
CA PRO A 229 3.24 -20.81 -1.27
C PRO A 229 4.39 -21.62 -0.67
N PHE A 230 5.19 -20.97 0.18
CA PHE A 230 6.36 -21.56 0.83
C PHE A 230 6.01 -22.71 1.79
N TRP A 231 4.72 -22.96 2.02
CA TRP A 231 4.24 -24.03 2.88
C TRP A 231 2.94 -24.64 2.33
N ARG A 232 2.93 -25.96 2.15
CA ARG A 232 1.71 -26.77 2.03
C ARG A 232 1.48 -27.42 3.40
N PRO A 233 0.27 -27.34 3.99
CA PRO A 233 -0.07 -28.23 5.09
C PRO A 233 0.04 -29.66 4.58
N GLY A 234 0.79 -30.50 5.30
CA GLY A 234 0.67 -31.95 5.13
C GLY A 234 -0.77 -32.32 5.43
N VAL A 235 -1.45 -32.88 4.43
CA VAL A 235 -2.72 -33.58 4.62
C VAL A 235 -2.37 -34.90 5.35
N PRO A 236 -3.13 -35.30 6.37
CA PRO A 236 -2.94 -36.60 7.03
C PRO A 236 -3.07 -37.78 6.06
#